data_AF-A0A7W1LIB5-F1
#
_entry.id   AF-A0A7W1LIB5-F1
#
_cell.length_a   1.000
_cell.length_b   1.000
_cell.length_c   1.000
_cell.angle_alpha   90.00
_cell.angle_beta   90.00
_cell.angle_gamma   90.00
#
_symmetry.space_group_name_H-M   'P 1'
#
loop_
_entity.id
_entity.type
_entity.pdbx_description
1 polymer ?
#
loop_
_entity_poly.entity_id
_entity_poly.type
_entity_poly.pdbx_seq_one_letter_code
_entity_poly.pdbx_strand_id
1 'polypeptide(L)' 'MTALQIRSVPDDLHRRLKARAAQRGQSLSEYAIEILRRAADTPTVEELTERIRSRGAAGDASTAEVVALIRSDRDGR' A
#
# COMPACT_ATOMS: atom_id res chain seq x y z
N MET A 1 -17.19 10.56 -2.54
CA MET A 1 -17.30 9.22 -1.93
C MET A 1 -17.95 8.31 -2.94
N THR A 2 -17.39 7.12 -3.18
CA THR A 2 -17.92 6.15 -4.14
C THR A 2 -18.39 4.92 -3.37
N ALA A 3 -19.59 4.42 -3.69
CA ALA A 3 -20.13 3.22 -3.06
C ALA A 3 -19.62 1.95 -3.77
N LEU A 4 -19.17 0.98 -2.99
CA LEU A 4 -18.76 -0.36 -3.47
C LEU A 4 -19.72 -1.40 -2.88
N GLN A 5 -20.40 -2.15 -3.75
CA GLN A 5 -21.27 -3.25 -3.35
C GLN A 5 -20.56 -4.59 -3.63
N ILE A 6 -20.28 -5.37 -2.58
CA ILE A 6 -19.72 -6.71 -2.70
C ILE A 6 -20.88 -7.72 -2.69
N ARG A 7 -21.01 -8.52 -3.76
CA ARG A 7 -22.06 -9.54 -3.90
C ARG A 7 -21.51 -10.93 -3.57
N SER A 8 -22.41 -11.85 -3.23
CA SER A 8 -22.09 -13.27 -2.98
C SER A 8 -21.07 -13.50 -1.87
N VAL A 9 -21.14 -12.73 -0.79
CA VAL A 9 -20.32 -12.95 0.41
C VAL A 9 -20.87 -14.17 1.15
N PRO A 10 -20.07 -15.22 1.39
CA PRO A 10 -20.53 -16.36 2.18
C PRO A 10 -20.97 -15.92 3.59
N ASP A 11 -22.09 -16.46 4.08
CA ASP A 11 -22.68 -16.07 5.37
C ASP A 11 -21.70 -16.17 6.53
N ASP A 12 -20.89 -17.24 6.54
CA ASP A 12 -19.85 -17.44 7.56
C ASP A 12 -18.81 -16.31 7.55
N LEU A 13 -18.36 -15.90 6.35
CA LEU A 13 -17.41 -14.80 6.20
C LEU A 13 -18.03 -13.49 6.69
N HIS A 14 -19.28 -13.22 6.30
CA HIS A 14 -20.00 -12.03 6.75
C HIS A 14 -20.13 -11.98 8.28
N ARG A 15 -20.49 -13.09 8.92
CA ARG A 15 -20.59 -13.19 10.39
C ARG A 15 -19.25 -12.94 11.08
N ARG A 16 -18.17 -13.55 10.58
CA ARG A 16 -16.81 -13.35 11.12
C ARG A 16 -16.35 -11.89 11.00
N LEU A 17 -16.59 -11.26 9.86
CA LEU A 17 -16.23 -9.85 9.65
C LEU A 17 -17.04 -8.93 10.58
N LYS A 18 -18.35 -9.16 10.71
CA LYS A 18 -19.22 -8.39 11.60
C LYS A 18 -18.79 -8.50 13.06
N ALA A 19 -18.44 -9.71 13.52
CA ALA A 19 -17.94 -9.91 14.88
C ALA A 19 -16.62 -9.17 15.14
N ARG A 20 -15.69 -9.19 14.17
CA ARG A 20 -14.41 -8.46 14.28
C ARG A 20 -14.57 -6.94 14.25
N ALA A 21 -15.52 -6.43 13.45
CA ALA A 21 -15.86 -5.02 13.41
C ALA A 21 -16.42 -4.56 14.77
N ALA A 22 -17.35 -5.32 15.35
CA ALA A 22 -17.92 -5.03 16.66
C ALA A 22 -16.86 -5.03 17.78
N GLN A 23 -15.91 -5.98 17.76
CA GLN A 23 -14.79 -6.00 18.71
C GLN A 23 -13.89 -4.77 18.63
N ARG A 24 -13.82 -4.12 17.46
CA ARG A 24 -13.06 -2.89 17.24
C ARG A 24 -13.88 -1.61 17.43
N GLY A 25 -15.16 -1.72 17.79
CA GLY A 25 -16.06 -0.57 17.88
C GLY A 25 -16.33 0.10 16.53
N GLN A 26 -16.19 -0.63 15.42
CA GLN A 26 -16.35 -0.14 14.06
C GLN A 26 -17.63 -0.70 13.43
N SER A 27 -18.22 0.03 12.49
CA SER A 27 -19.21 -0.53 11.57
C SER A 27 -18.55 -1.57 10.65
N LEU A 28 -19.35 -2.49 10.09
CA LEU A 28 -18.85 -3.48 9.13
C LEU A 28 -18.23 -2.80 7.90
N SER A 29 -18.82 -1.71 7.42
CA SER A 29 -18.34 -0.95 6.26
C SER A 29 -16.97 -0.32 6.54
N GLU A 30 -16.78 0.31 7.70
CA GLU A 30 -15.48 0.89 8.08
C GLU A 30 -14.40 -0.18 8.20
N TYR A 31 -14.72 -1.29 8.86
CA TYR A 31 -13.80 -2.41 9.00
C TYR A 31 -13.42 -3.03 7.65
N ALA A 32 -14.39 -3.18 6.73
CA ALA A 32 -14.14 -3.68 5.39
C ALA A 32 -13.25 -2.73 4.56
N ILE A 33 -13.49 -1.42 4.64
CA ILE A 33 -12.65 -0.42 3.97
C ILE A 33 -11.21 -0.47 4.50
N GLU A 34 -11.03 -0.62 5.80
CA GLU A 34 -9.69 -0.75 6.41
C GLU A 34 -8.93 -1.97 5.88
N ILE A 35 -9.60 -3.11 5.75
CA ILE A 35 -9.01 -4.32 5.14
C ILE A 35 -8.65 -4.07 3.68
N LEU A 36 -9.57 -3.48 2.90
CA LEU A 36 -9.35 -3.20 1.48
C LEU A 36 -8.18 -2.22 1.26
N ARG A 37 -8.05 -1.20 2.13
CA ARG A 37 -6.90 -0.28 2.10
C ARG A 37 -5.60 -1.00 2.33
N ARG A 38 -5.50 -1.81 3.40
CA ARG A 38 -4.28 -2.59 3.67
C ARG A 38 -3.91 -3.52 2.51
N ALA A 39 -4.92 -4.12 1.86
CA ALA A 39 -4.70 -4.96 0.70
C ALA A 39 -4.21 -4.16 -0.51
N ALA A 40 -4.67 -2.91 -0.69
CA ALA A 40 -4.28 -2.03 -1.77
C ALA A 40 -2.95 -1.28 -1.52
N ASP A 41 -2.53 -1.13 -0.26
CA ASP A 41 -1.29 -0.43 0.10
C ASP A 41 -0.04 -1.19 -0.37
N THR A 42 -0.15 -2.51 -0.56
CA THR A 42 0.94 -3.32 -1.12
C THR A 42 0.77 -3.46 -2.62
N PRO A 43 1.63 -2.85 -3.46
CA PRO A 43 1.55 -3.04 -4.90
C PRO A 43 1.76 -4.50 -5.26
N THR A 44 1.01 -4.98 -6.23
CA THR A 44 1.25 -6.28 -6.86
C THR A 44 2.63 -6.30 -7.55
N VAL A 45 3.14 -7.50 -7.83
CA VAL A 45 4.41 -7.65 -8.56
C VAL A 45 4.32 -7.01 -9.94
N GLU A 46 3.19 -7.13 -10.64
CA GLU A 46 2.99 -6.48 -11.93
C GLU A 46 3.01 -4.96 -11.80
N GLU A 47 2.27 -4.38 -10.85
CA GLU A 47 2.26 -2.93 -10.61
C GLU A 47 3.65 -2.41 -10.22
N LEU A 48 4.38 -3.16 -9.38
CA LEU A 48 5.74 -2.80 -9.00
C LEU A 48 6.68 -2.83 -10.22
N THR A 49 6.57 -3.86 -11.05
CA THR A 49 7.39 -4.00 -12.26
C THR A 49 7.10 -2.86 -13.25
N GLU A 50 5.84 -2.49 -13.43
CA GLU A 50 5.46 -1.34 -14.25
C GLU A 50 5.97 -0.03 -13.66
N ARG A 51 5.95 0.11 -12.32
CA ARG A 51 6.56 1.26 -11.64
C ARG A 51 8.07 1.33 -11.84
N ILE A 52 8.76 0.19 -11.87
CA ILE A 52 10.19 0.11 -12.15
C ILE A 52 10.47 0.51 -13.61
N ARG A 53 9.72 -0.06 -14.56
CA ARG A 53 9.86 0.29 -15.99
C ARG A 53 9.61 1.77 -16.25
N SER A 54 8.57 2.35 -15.65
CA SER A 54 8.21 3.76 -15.85
C SER A 54 9.20 4.74 -15.23
N ARG A 55 9.95 4.36 -14.17
CA ARG A 55 11.07 5.17 -13.66
C ARG A 55 12.29 5.14 -14.56
N GLY A 56 12.38 4.18 -15.48
CA GLY A 56 13.59 3.93 -16.26
C GLY A 56 14.74 3.39 -15.40
N ALA A 57 15.84 3.04 -16.06
CA ALA A 57 17.08 2.78 -15.35
C ALA A 57 17.49 4.06 -14.60
N ALA A 58 17.92 3.92 -13.35
CA ALA A 58 18.66 5.01 -12.70
C ALA A 58 19.84 5.34 -13.63
N GLY A 59 19.98 6.60 -14.02
CA GLY A 59 21.07 7.03 -14.91
C GLY A 59 22.44 6.66 -14.36
N ASP A 60 23.47 6.78 -15.20
CA ASP A 60 24.85 6.29 -14.98
C ASP A 60 25.63 6.98 -13.84
N ALA A 61 24.95 7.47 -12.80
CA ALA A 61 25.58 8.04 -11.62
C ALA A 61 26.55 7.01 -11.02
N SER A 62 27.83 7.35 -11.06
CA SER A 62 28.86 6.52 -10.48
C SER A 62 28.69 6.48 -8.96
N THR A 63 29.14 5.38 -8.36
CA THR A 63 29.16 5.26 -6.89
C THR A 63 29.90 6.42 -6.23
N ALA A 64 30.95 6.95 -6.87
CA ALA A 64 31.71 8.08 -6.37
C ALA A 64 30.88 9.37 -6.29
N GLU A 65 30.06 9.66 -7.30
CA GLU A 65 29.17 10.84 -7.32
C GLU A 65 28.10 10.75 -6.25
N VAL A 66 27.49 9.56 -6.07
CA VAL A 66 26.49 9.34 -5.03
C VAL A 66 27.09 9.51 -3.63
N VAL A 67 28.31 8.99 -3.41
CA VAL A 67 29.01 9.14 -2.12
C VAL A 67 29.37 10.60 -1.84
N ALA A 68 29.82 11.35 -2.85
CA ALA A 68 30.10 12.77 -2.70
C ALA A 68 28.86 13.57 -2.31
N LEU A 69 27.72 13.30 -2.95
CA LEU A 69 26.44 13.95 -2.67
C LEU A 69 25.98 13.72 -1.21
N ILE A 70 26.07 12.48 -0.73
CA ILE A 70 25.69 12.12 0.65
C ILE A 70 26.59 12.82 1.68
N ARG A 71 27.90 12.94 1.39
CA ARG A 71 28.84 13.64 2.28
C ARG A 71 28.52 15.12 2.36
N SER A 72 28.26 15.80 1.23
CA SER A 72 27.90 17.22 1.24
C SER A 72 26.61 17.52 2.02
N ASP A 73 25.61 16.61 1.99
CA ASP A 73 24.37 16.78 2.76
C ASP A 73 24.58 16.57 4.27
N ARG A 74 25.59 15.76 4.65
CA ARG A 74 25.93 15.51 6.06
C ARG A 74 26.78 16.64 6.65
N ASP A 75 27.75 17.13 5.89
CA ASP A 75 28.70 18.15 6.36
C ASP A 75 28.06 19.56 6.42
N GLY A 76 26.89 19.75 5.77
CA GLY A 76 26.10 20.98 5.81
C GLY A 76 25.03 21.05 6.91
N ARG A 77 24.92 20.03 7.77
CA ARG A 77 24.06 20.01 8.96
C ARG A 77 24.84 20.34 10.22
#